data_AF-A0A1Q6Y4E8-F1
#
_entry.id   AF-A0A1Q6Y4E8-F1
#
_cell.length_a   1.000
_cell.length_b   1.000
_cell.length_c   1.000
_cell.angle_alpha   90.00
_cell.angle_beta   90.00
_cell.angle_gamma   90.00
#
_symmetry.space_group_name_H-M   'P 1'
#
loop_
_entity.id
_entity.type
_entity.pdbx_description
1 polymer ?
#
loop_
_entity_poly.entity_id
_entity_poly.type
_entity_poly.pdbx_seq_one_letter_code
_entity_poly.pdbx_strand_id
1 'polypeptide(L)'
;MPVHVPPPAPAPPAPEAPVPFPPHTVEQLRALEQGALAFNILDTTTDGKRKKTVRIAYPKSVAWQQVATLLKAFKEQQETQFETIIIQGYLPQDPGGFTFTNGQLIFDRNVRLGGQTLNRYQIDTGNGLAIDSVRIVLSE
;
A
#
# COMPACT_ATOMS: atom_id res chain seq x y z
N MET A 1 -11.57 4.27 50.14
CA MET A 1 -10.58 3.26 49.70
C MET A 1 -10.19 3.60 48.27
N PRO A 2 -8.90 3.81 47.94
CA PRO A 2 -8.51 4.12 46.58
C PRO A 2 -8.67 2.87 45.70
N VAL A 3 -9.36 3.03 44.57
CA VAL A 3 -9.58 1.96 43.59
C VAL A 3 -8.27 1.77 42.83
N HIS A 4 -7.56 0.67 43.08
CA HIS A 4 -6.36 0.31 42.34
C HIS A 4 -6.80 -0.23 40.98
N VAL A 5 -6.76 0.62 39.94
CA VAL A 5 -6.99 0.17 38.57
C VAL A 5 -5.69 -0.52 38.11
N PRO A 6 -5.71 -1.82 37.79
CA PRO A 6 -4.51 -2.48 37.30
C PRO A 6 -4.04 -1.81 36.01
N PRO A 7 -2.73 -1.75 35.74
CA PRO A 7 -2.22 -1.21 34.48
C PRO A 7 -2.87 -1.96 33.31
N PRO A 8 -3.24 -1.27 32.21
CA PRO A 8 -3.72 -1.94 31.02
C PRO A 8 -2.66 -2.94 30.53
N ALA A 9 -3.09 -4.14 30.16
CA ALA A 9 -2.21 -5.18 29.63
C ALA A 9 -1.45 -4.64 28.39
N PRO A 10 -0.19 -5.07 28.16
CA PRO A 10 0.54 -4.71 26.95
C PRO A 10 -0.25 -5.12 25.72
N ALA A 11 -0.27 -4.26 24.71
CA ALA A 11 -0.86 -4.62 23.42
C ALA A 11 -0.13 -5.85 22.83
N PRO A 12 -0.85 -6.76 22.14
CA PRO A 12 -0.20 -7.89 21.48
C PRO A 12 0.87 -7.40 20.50
N PRO A 13 1.97 -8.17 20.33
CA PRO A 13 3.02 -7.82 19.40
C PRO A 13 2.45 -7.71 17.98
N ALA A 14 2.97 -6.74 17.22
CA ALA A 14 2.65 -6.60 15.82
C ALA A 14 2.97 -7.90 15.05
N PRO A 15 2.15 -8.25 14.03
CA PRO A 15 2.47 -9.36 13.13
C PRO A 15 3.87 -9.19 12.51
N GLU A 16 4.70 -10.24 12.57
CA GLU A 16 6.02 -10.25 11.94
C GLU A 16 5.91 -10.24 10.41
N ALA A 17 6.81 -9.51 9.75
CA ALA A 17 6.86 -9.46 8.29
C ALA A 17 7.47 -10.76 7.75
N PRO A 18 6.98 -11.29 6.60
CA PRO A 18 7.67 -12.38 5.93
C PRO A 18 9.04 -11.90 5.46
N VAL A 19 10.06 -12.71 5.71
CA VAL A 19 11.46 -12.38 5.39
C VAL A 19 11.73 -12.76 3.93
N PRO A 20 12.37 -11.90 3.11
CA PRO A 20 12.92 -10.58 3.43
C PRO A 20 11.92 -9.42 3.28
N PHE A 21 12.00 -8.46 4.21
CA PHE A 21 11.35 -7.15 4.12
C PHE A 21 12.38 -6.05 4.37
N PRO A 22 12.49 -5.01 3.51
CA PRO A 22 11.64 -4.73 2.35
C PRO A 22 11.83 -5.72 1.20
N PRO A 23 10.78 -6.00 0.40
CA PRO A 23 10.89 -6.89 -0.74
C PRO A 23 11.75 -6.25 -1.84
N HIS A 24 12.69 -7.01 -2.39
CA HIS A 24 13.56 -6.59 -3.49
C HIS A 24 13.22 -7.27 -4.82
N THR A 25 12.36 -8.30 -4.79
CA THR A 25 11.91 -9.01 -6.00
C THR A 25 10.38 -9.08 -6.08
N VAL A 26 9.86 -9.36 -7.27
CA VAL A 26 8.41 -9.55 -7.48
C VAL A 26 7.87 -10.72 -6.68
N GLU A 27 8.64 -11.81 -6.56
CA GLU A 27 8.21 -12.98 -5.81
C GLU A 27 8.10 -12.68 -4.31
N GLN A 28 9.06 -11.92 -3.76
CA GLN A 28 8.99 -11.44 -2.38
C GLN A 28 7.82 -10.49 -2.18
N LEU A 29 7.58 -9.60 -3.16
CA LEU A 29 6.43 -8.71 -3.14
C LEU A 29 5.10 -9.51 -3.20
N ARG A 30 5.01 -10.55 -4.02
CA ARG A 30 3.82 -11.42 -4.12
C ARG A 30 3.59 -12.25 -2.86
N ALA A 31 4.65 -12.70 -2.21
CA ALA A 31 4.55 -13.44 -0.95
C ALA A 31 3.84 -12.61 0.14
N LEU A 32 4.01 -11.28 0.12
CA LEU A 32 3.33 -10.39 1.06
C LEU A 32 1.80 -10.44 0.93
N GLU A 33 1.25 -10.71 -0.26
CA GLU A 33 -0.21 -10.71 -0.50
C GLU A 33 -0.97 -11.68 0.41
N GLN A 34 -0.31 -12.73 0.91
CA GLN A 34 -0.93 -13.67 1.85
C GLN A 34 -1.33 -12.99 3.16
N GLY A 35 -0.63 -11.94 3.57
CA GLY A 35 -0.98 -11.12 4.74
C GLY A 35 -1.78 -9.86 4.42
N ALA A 36 -2.30 -9.74 3.20
CA ALA A 36 -3.17 -8.63 2.82
C ALA A 36 -4.47 -8.67 3.63
N LEU A 37 -4.87 -7.51 4.13
CA LEU A 37 -6.12 -7.37 4.87
C LEU A 37 -7.31 -7.28 3.91
N ALA A 38 -8.50 -7.50 4.46
CA ALA A 38 -9.72 -7.14 3.77
C ALA A 38 -9.79 -5.61 3.62
N PHE A 39 -10.19 -5.14 2.45
CA PHE A 39 -10.35 -3.73 2.13
C PHE A 39 -11.69 -3.49 1.42
N ASN A 40 -12.17 -2.26 1.51
CA ASN A 40 -13.34 -1.78 0.78
C ASN A 40 -12.91 -0.68 -0.18
N ILE A 41 -13.46 -0.69 -1.40
CA ILE A 41 -13.27 0.42 -2.34
C ILE A 41 -14.18 1.57 -1.92
N LEU A 42 -13.60 2.74 -1.72
CA LEU A 42 -14.32 3.95 -1.37
C LEU A 42 -14.66 4.80 -2.60
N ASP A 43 -13.68 4.96 -3.48
CA ASP A 43 -13.81 5.78 -4.68
C ASP A 43 -12.95 5.20 -5.81
N THR A 44 -13.42 5.39 -7.04
CA THR A 44 -12.63 5.14 -8.25
C THR A 44 -12.77 6.33 -9.17
N THR A 45 -11.67 7.02 -9.39
CA THR A 45 -11.58 8.14 -10.31
C THR A 45 -10.73 7.74 -11.52
N THR A 46 -11.19 8.08 -12.72
CA THR A 46 -10.43 7.88 -13.96
C THR A 46 -10.16 9.21 -14.63
N ASP A 47 -8.94 9.39 -15.13
CA ASP A 47 -8.54 10.51 -15.97
C ASP A 47 -8.37 10.01 -17.40
N GLY A 48 -9.50 10.02 -18.11
CA GLY A 48 -9.62 9.45 -19.46
C GLY A 48 -9.17 7.99 -19.51
N LYS A 49 -8.32 7.66 -20.48
CA LYS A 49 -7.72 6.32 -20.62
C LYS A 49 -6.31 6.23 -20.04
N ARG A 50 -5.75 7.31 -19.49
CA ARG A 50 -4.33 7.30 -19.07
C ARG A 50 -4.16 6.85 -17.64
N LYS A 51 -5.03 7.28 -16.73
CA LYS A 51 -4.83 7.09 -15.31
C LYS A 51 -6.10 6.63 -14.60
N LYS A 52 -5.96 5.64 -13.72
CA LYS A 52 -6.99 5.20 -12.77
C LYS A 52 -6.46 5.41 -11.36
N THR A 53 -7.27 5.99 -10.49
CA THR A 53 -6.98 6.13 -9.06
C THR A 53 -8.09 5.45 -8.28
N VAL A 54 -7.75 4.48 -7.44
CA VAL A 54 -8.68 3.77 -6.57
C VAL A 54 -8.33 4.09 -5.13
N ARG A 55 -9.30 4.57 -4.38
CA ARG A 55 -9.17 4.78 -2.94
C ARG A 55 -9.78 3.60 -2.21
N ILE A 56 -8.99 2.98 -1.32
CA ILE A 56 -9.42 1.84 -0.51
C ILE A 56 -9.35 2.18 0.97
N ALA A 57 -10.27 1.63 1.75
CA ALA A 57 -10.19 1.63 3.20
C ALA A 57 -9.91 0.22 3.70
N TYR A 58 -9.01 0.10 4.68
CA TYR A 58 -8.67 -1.16 5.32
C TYR A 58 -8.36 -0.92 6.81
N PRO A 59 -8.43 -1.95 7.67
CA PRO A 59 -8.14 -1.82 9.09
C PRO A 59 -6.72 -1.31 9.35
N LYS A 60 -6.51 -0.65 10.50
CA LYS A 60 -5.16 -0.23 10.93
C LYS A 60 -4.22 -1.43 10.97
N SER A 61 -3.05 -1.29 10.37
CA SER A 61 -2.11 -2.39 10.16
C SER A 61 -0.66 -1.92 10.24
N VAL A 62 0.26 -2.88 10.27
CA VAL A 62 1.69 -2.60 10.17
C VAL A 62 2.11 -2.41 8.71
N ALA A 63 3.25 -1.73 8.50
CA ALA A 63 3.70 -1.30 7.18
C ALA A 63 3.70 -2.44 6.13
N TRP A 64 4.17 -3.64 6.48
CA TRP A 64 4.22 -4.76 5.54
C TRP A 64 2.81 -5.28 5.14
N GLN A 65 1.85 -5.30 6.07
CA GLN A 65 0.45 -5.65 5.78
C GLN A 65 -0.22 -4.58 4.93
N GLN A 66 0.15 -3.32 5.14
CA GLN A 66 -0.28 -2.22 4.27
C GLN A 66 0.26 -2.40 2.85
N VAL A 67 1.56 -2.71 2.67
CA VAL A 67 2.12 -3.05 1.34
C VAL A 67 1.34 -4.19 0.70
N ALA A 68 1.11 -5.28 1.44
CA ALA A 68 0.36 -6.44 0.98
C ALA A 68 -1.06 -6.07 0.51
N THR A 69 -1.75 -5.25 1.29
CA THR A 69 -3.13 -4.82 1.02
C THR A 69 -3.21 -3.94 -0.22
N LEU A 70 -2.29 -2.98 -0.36
CA LEU A 70 -2.19 -2.12 -1.55
C LEU A 70 -1.90 -2.93 -2.82
N LEU A 71 -1.01 -3.92 -2.73
CA LEU A 71 -0.66 -4.80 -3.83
C LEU A 71 -1.84 -5.69 -4.26
N LYS A 72 -2.54 -6.29 -3.30
CA LYS A 72 -3.75 -7.08 -3.58
C LYS A 72 -4.80 -6.23 -4.27
N ALA A 73 -5.09 -5.04 -3.74
CA ALA A 73 -6.01 -4.10 -4.34
C ALA A 73 -5.60 -3.67 -5.76
N PHE A 74 -4.30 -3.44 -6.00
CA PHE A 74 -3.79 -3.16 -7.34
C PHE A 74 -4.14 -4.28 -8.32
N LYS A 75 -3.88 -5.53 -7.96
CA LYS A 75 -4.15 -6.67 -8.85
C LYS A 75 -5.63 -6.85 -9.13
N GLU A 76 -6.47 -6.69 -8.11
CA GLU A 76 -7.93 -6.77 -8.28
C GLU A 76 -8.49 -5.63 -9.14
N GLN A 77 -7.77 -4.50 -9.22
CA GLN A 77 -8.16 -3.32 -9.98
C GLN A 77 -7.36 -3.12 -11.26
N GLN A 78 -6.50 -4.08 -11.61
CA GLN A 78 -5.61 -3.98 -12.74
C GLN A 78 -6.39 -4.09 -14.05
N GLU A 79 -6.32 -3.05 -14.86
CA GLU A 79 -6.94 -3.00 -16.18
C GLU A 79 -5.89 -2.63 -17.23
N THR A 80 -5.98 -3.23 -18.41
CA THR A 80 -4.99 -3.04 -19.47
C THR A 80 -5.08 -1.71 -20.19
N GLN A 81 -6.21 -1.02 -20.06
CA GLN A 81 -6.47 0.25 -20.73
C GLN A 81 -5.76 1.45 -20.09
N PHE A 82 -5.35 1.36 -18.81
CA PHE A 82 -4.71 2.46 -18.11
C PHE A 82 -3.19 2.33 -18.09
N GLU A 83 -2.50 3.42 -18.40
CA GLU A 83 -1.03 3.52 -18.36
C GLU A 83 -0.53 3.65 -16.91
N THR A 84 -1.26 4.37 -16.07
CA THR A 84 -0.95 4.53 -14.64
C THR A 84 -2.13 4.08 -13.78
N ILE A 85 -1.88 3.23 -12.79
CA ILE A 85 -2.87 2.85 -11.78
C ILE A 85 -2.34 3.23 -10.41
N ILE A 86 -3.12 4.00 -9.66
CA ILE A 86 -2.79 4.42 -8.30
C ILE A 86 -3.78 3.80 -7.33
N ILE A 87 -3.29 3.08 -6.32
CA ILE A 87 -4.07 2.61 -5.19
C ILE A 87 -3.70 3.46 -3.98
N GLN A 88 -4.69 4.12 -3.38
CA GLN A 88 -4.51 4.98 -2.22
C GLN A 88 -5.18 4.37 -1.00
N GLY A 89 -4.43 4.17 0.07
CA GLY A 89 -4.99 3.78 1.36
C GLY A 89 -5.61 4.95 2.10
N TYR A 90 -6.77 4.71 2.71
CA TYR A 90 -7.51 5.68 3.50
C TYR A 90 -7.96 5.06 4.83
N LEU A 91 -7.59 5.69 5.95
CA LEU A 91 -8.01 5.34 7.29
C LEU A 91 -8.97 6.43 7.83
N PRO A 92 -10.28 6.15 7.98
CA PRO A 92 -11.27 7.15 8.39
C PRO A 92 -11.17 7.59 9.86
N GLN A 93 -10.39 6.91 10.70
CA GLN A 93 -10.31 7.16 12.15
C GLN A 93 -9.26 8.20 12.57
N ASP A 94 -8.61 8.90 11.64
CA ASP A 94 -7.66 9.98 11.94
C ASP A 94 -8.31 11.36 11.68
N PRO A 95 -8.78 12.09 12.72
CA PRO A 95 -9.49 13.36 12.58
C PRO A 95 -8.57 14.56 12.27
N GLY A 96 -7.25 14.34 12.11
CA GLY A 96 -6.33 15.37 11.65
C GLY A 96 -6.40 15.45 10.13
N GLY A 97 -7.07 16.48 9.58
CA GLY A 97 -7.19 16.72 8.13
C GLY A 97 -5.87 16.98 7.36
N PHE A 98 -4.73 16.51 7.86
CA PHE A 98 -3.37 16.65 7.31
C PHE A 98 -2.52 15.36 7.43
N THR A 99 -3.11 14.17 7.55
CA THR A 99 -2.34 12.91 7.52
C THR A 99 -2.21 12.40 6.08
N PHE A 100 -1.06 12.69 5.47
CA PHE A 100 -0.72 12.32 4.12
C PHE A 100 -0.76 10.78 3.98
N THR A 101 -1.59 10.31 3.04
CA THR A 101 -1.65 8.96 2.43
C THR A 101 -1.27 7.81 3.35
N ASN A 102 -2.27 7.06 3.84
CA ASN A 102 -2.11 5.79 4.55
C ASN A 102 -1.60 4.70 3.60
N GLY A 103 -0.42 4.94 3.04
CA GLY A 103 0.15 4.21 1.95
C GLY A 103 -0.42 4.51 0.57
N GLN A 104 0.44 4.40 -0.42
CA GLN A 104 0.07 4.52 -1.83
C GLN A 104 0.89 3.53 -2.65
N LEU A 105 0.25 2.86 -3.61
CA LEU A 105 0.93 2.12 -4.66
C LEU A 105 0.66 2.83 -5.99
N ILE A 106 1.73 3.16 -6.70
CA ILE A 106 1.71 3.67 -8.06
C ILE A 106 2.28 2.59 -8.96
N PHE A 107 1.50 2.19 -9.96
CA PHE A 107 1.94 1.35 -11.05
C PHE A 107 1.97 2.18 -12.32
N ASP A 108 3.12 2.25 -12.98
CA ASP A 108 3.28 2.85 -14.30
C ASP A 108 3.68 1.77 -15.31
N ARG A 109 2.92 1.69 -16.39
CA ARG A 109 3.18 0.80 -17.52
C ARG A 109 4.07 1.48 -18.54
N ASN A 110 4.89 0.69 -19.23
CA ASN A 110 5.66 1.13 -20.39
C ASN A 110 6.56 2.35 -20.14
N VAL A 111 7.13 2.45 -18.94
CA VAL A 111 8.07 3.52 -18.59
C VAL A 111 9.35 3.34 -19.41
N ARG A 112 9.77 4.37 -20.12
CA ARG A 112 11.03 4.37 -20.87
C ARG A 112 12.18 4.72 -19.94
N LEU A 113 13.13 3.81 -19.80
CA LEU A 113 14.31 3.99 -18.96
C LEU A 113 15.52 3.43 -19.70
N GLY A 114 16.47 4.30 -20.06
CA GLY A 114 17.73 3.88 -20.70
C GLY A 114 17.58 3.08 -21.99
N GLY A 115 16.54 3.34 -22.80
CA GLY A 115 16.27 2.62 -24.06
C GLY A 115 15.44 1.35 -23.91
N GLN A 116 15.09 0.96 -22.68
CA GLN A 116 14.17 -0.15 -22.40
C GLN A 116 12.78 0.38 -22.02
N THR A 117 11.76 -0.44 -22.28
CA THR A 117 10.37 -0.20 -21.86
C THR A 117 10.07 -1.14 -20.69
N LEU A 118 9.74 -0.57 -19.53
CA LEU A 118 9.69 -1.26 -18.25
C LEU A 118 8.37 -0.98 -17.53
N ASN A 119 7.91 -1.93 -16.71
CA ASN A 119 6.84 -1.68 -15.77
C ASN A 119 7.43 -1.22 -14.43
N ARG A 120 6.85 -0.20 -13.80
CA ARG A 120 7.36 0.36 -12.55
C ARG A 120 6.32 0.29 -11.45
N TYR A 121 6.71 -0.22 -10.30
CA TYR A 121 5.95 -0.20 -9.06
C TYR A 121 6.64 0.74 -8.07
N GLN A 122 5.90 1.69 -7.53
CA GLN A 122 6.34 2.51 -6.41
C GLN A 122 5.34 2.35 -5.28
N ILE A 123 5.82 1.91 -4.12
CA ILE A 123 4.99 1.70 -2.94
C ILE A 123 5.53 2.62 -1.86
N ASP A 124 4.72 3.57 -1.47
CA ASP A 124 5.00 4.51 -0.39
C ASP A 124 4.21 4.03 0.82
N THR A 125 4.90 3.71 1.91
CA THR A 125 4.31 3.45 3.22
C THR A 125 4.74 4.55 4.17
N GLY A 126 3.97 5.63 4.22
CA GLY A 126 4.22 6.75 5.12
C GLY A 126 2.93 7.27 5.73
N ASN A 127 3.07 8.16 6.70
CA ASN A 127 1.99 8.93 7.33
C ASN A 127 2.14 10.45 7.09
N GLY A 128 3.03 10.82 6.16
CA GLY A 128 3.39 12.22 5.86
C GLY A 128 4.52 12.82 6.67
N LEU A 129 4.93 12.20 7.79
CA LEU A 129 6.04 12.66 8.63
C LEU A 129 7.30 11.80 8.43
N ALA A 130 7.12 10.51 8.15
CA ALA A 130 8.15 9.60 7.67
C ALA A 130 7.59 8.85 6.46
N ILE A 131 8.41 8.73 5.40
CA ILE A 131 8.06 8.02 4.18
C ILE A 131 9.08 6.89 4.01
N ASP A 132 8.63 5.65 4.16
CA ASP A 132 9.36 4.49 3.68
C ASP A 132 8.85 4.17 2.26
N SER A 133 9.70 4.35 1.26
CA SER A 133 9.36 4.12 -0.16
C SER A 133 10.15 2.94 -0.70
N VAL A 134 9.44 1.95 -1.26
CA VAL A 134 10.04 0.87 -2.04
C VAL A 134 9.72 1.10 -3.51
N ARG A 135 10.76 1.23 -4.34
CA ARG A 135 10.64 1.32 -5.80
C ARG A 135 11.18 0.05 -6.44
N ILE A 136 10.35 -0.62 -7.22
CA ILE A 136 10.68 -1.83 -7.97
C ILE A 136 10.46 -1.55 -9.46
N VAL A 137 11.49 -1.77 -10.27
CA VAL A 137 11.44 -1.61 -11.73
C VAL A 137 11.57 -3.00 -12.36
N LEU A 138 10.67 -3.32 -13.28
CA LEU A 138 10.62 -4.62 -13.95
C LEU A 138 10.93 -4.47 -15.44
N SER A 139 11.97 -5.16 -15.87
CA SER A 139 12.25 -5.43 -17.28
C SER A 139 11.46 -6.65 -17.74
N GLU A 140 10.76 -6.51 -18.86
CA GLU A 140 10.23 -7.66 -19.62
C GLU A 140 11.35 -8.38 -20.36
#